data_AF-A0A3D8SC09-F1
#
_entry.id   AF-A0A3D8SC09-F1
#
_cell.length_a   1.000
_cell.length_b   1.000
_cell.length_c   1.000
_cell.angle_alpha   90.00
_cell.angle_beta   90.00
_cell.angle_gamma   90.00
#
_symmetry.space_group_name_H-M   'P 1'
#
loop_
_entity.id
_entity.type
_entity.pdbx_description
1 polymer ?
#
loop_
_entity_poly.entity_id
_entity_poly.type
_entity_poly.pdbx_seq_one_letter_code
_entity_poly.pdbx_strand_id
1 'polypeptide(L)'
;MSSLAPGHILQGASWDYRILNPLNGDNTHTSTVLKAEIISRGTERVSSAPQWAVIKIAPPGDANAMENMNRERQTYRLPGVASSECFRRMYDVIDPSTIALEWMDTTLAEVKYKPDTRTYLLILSLLKAVLASCITLESYSYYKPANILLSGIETGRITAKVADLGLGEQAAIHGKHFINMPKVVPIGNLFNAQPYGMRAPEVFLGHACSAKSQVWAVAAMLLCWIKPGVLGVWDSPHPLLNEAWSMAKIKRLFPLWNLPGPDKVERHSLKAAVESAVCLSKEVPELQAISAFDDEFQKVEIPQQLKDILRFMLVADPSKRPSASSVLVSSELQALANLVNI
;
A
#
# COMPACT_ATOMS: atom_id res chain seq x y z
N MET A 1 -34.49 -5.65 1.07
CA MET A 1 -33.19 -4.99 1.28
C MET A 1 -32.94 -5.00 2.78
N SER A 2 -31.86 -5.63 3.24
CA SER A 2 -31.46 -5.58 4.66
C SER A 2 -31.01 -4.16 5.00
N SER A 3 -31.51 -3.64 6.12
CA SER A 3 -31.16 -2.31 6.61
C SER A 3 -29.69 -2.29 7.02
N LEU A 4 -28.87 -1.39 6.47
CA LEU A 4 -27.49 -1.16 6.93
C LEU A 4 -27.42 -0.17 8.10
N ALA A 5 -28.54 0.05 8.79
CA ALA A 5 -28.61 0.98 9.90
C ALA A 5 -27.90 0.42 11.15
N PRO A 6 -27.36 1.30 12.01
CA PRO A 6 -26.93 0.94 13.36
C PRO A 6 -27.97 0.08 14.09
N GLY A 7 -27.50 -0.97 14.75
CA GLY A 7 -28.31 -1.96 15.47
C GLY A 7 -28.76 -3.16 14.63
N HIS A 8 -28.70 -3.09 13.29
CA HIS A 8 -29.04 -4.24 12.45
C HIS A 8 -28.05 -5.39 12.63
N ILE A 9 -28.54 -6.64 12.57
CA ILE A 9 -27.74 -7.84 12.74
C ILE A 9 -27.62 -8.57 11.41
N LEU A 10 -26.38 -8.76 10.95
CA LEU A 10 -26.06 -9.59 9.80
C LEU A 10 -25.67 -10.99 10.27
N GLN A 11 -26.19 -12.01 9.61
CA GLN A 11 -25.90 -13.41 9.93
C GLN A 11 -24.74 -13.93 9.09
N GLY A 12 -23.60 -14.20 9.70
CA GLY A 12 -22.46 -14.89 9.07
C GLY A 12 -22.52 -16.40 9.24
N ALA A 13 -21.50 -17.10 8.74
CA ALA A 13 -21.37 -18.54 8.96
C ALA A 13 -20.79 -18.81 10.36
N SER A 14 -19.76 -18.06 10.76
CA SER A 14 -19.10 -18.19 12.06
C SER A 14 -19.77 -17.36 13.16
N TRP A 15 -20.15 -16.11 12.87
CA TRP A 15 -20.73 -15.21 13.89
C TRP A 15 -21.92 -14.39 13.38
N ASP A 16 -22.66 -13.79 14.32
CA ASP A 16 -23.60 -12.71 14.04
C ASP A 16 -22.92 -11.35 14.23
N TYR A 17 -23.28 -10.36 13.41
CA TYR A 17 -22.61 -9.06 13.38
C TYR A 17 -23.62 -7.93 13.55
N ARG A 18 -23.60 -7.25 14.70
CA ARG A 18 -24.43 -6.06 14.94
C ARG A 18 -23.71 -4.81 14.44
N ILE A 19 -24.29 -4.16 13.44
CA ILE A 19 -23.76 -2.91 12.87
C ILE A 19 -23.78 -1.81 13.94
N LEU A 20 -22.67 -1.10 14.08
CA LEU A 20 -22.54 0.02 15.02
C LEU A 20 -22.58 1.35 14.28
N ASN A 21 -21.62 1.57 13.40
CA ASN A 21 -21.46 2.84 12.70
C ASN A 21 -20.72 2.65 11.37
N PRO A 22 -20.96 3.52 10.38
CA PRO A 22 -20.11 3.60 9.21
C PRO A 22 -18.69 4.04 9.59
N LEU A 23 -17.71 3.56 8.84
CA LEU A 23 -16.34 4.02 8.89
C LEU A 23 -16.11 4.98 7.73
N ASN A 24 -15.56 6.15 8.03
CA ASN A 24 -15.17 7.10 7.00
C ASN A 24 -13.85 6.61 6.38
N GLY A 25 -13.86 6.34 5.07
CA GLY A 25 -12.64 6.04 4.32
C GLY A 25 -11.93 7.31 3.84
N ASP A 26 -10.89 7.12 3.02
CA ASP A 26 -10.17 8.19 2.33
C ASP A 26 -10.92 8.76 1.10
N ASN A 27 -12.23 8.46 0.97
CA ASN A 27 -13.09 8.71 -0.19
C ASN A 27 -12.61 8.09 -1.52
N THR A 28 -11.61 7.20 -1.50
CA THR A 28 -11.15 6.48 -2.70
C THR A 28 -11.79 5.10 -2.87
N HIS A 29 -12.45 4.59 -1.82
CA HIS A 29 -13.09 3.29 -1.85
C HIS A 29 -14.54 3.39 -2.36
N THR A 30 -14.93 2.50 -3.27
CA THR A 30 -16.32 2.39 -3.75
C THR A 30 -17.20 1.54 -2.84
N SER A 31 -16.62 0.83 -1.86
CA SER A 31 -17.35 -0.03 -0.93
C SER A 31 -17.80 0.72 0.31
N THR A 32 -18.96 0.35 0.83
CA THR A 32 -19.41 0.76 2.17
C THR A 32 -18.66 -0.06 3.20
N VAL A 33 -18.08 0.60 4.21
CA VAL A 33 -17.35 -0.05 5.30
C VAL A 33 -17.99 0.33 6.63
N LEU A 34 -18.32 -0.66 7.44
CA LEU A 34 -19.01 -0.49 8.73
C LEU A 34 -18.20 -1.17 9.84
N LYS A 35 -18.25 -0.61 11.05
CA LYS A 35 -17.85 -1.32 12.26
C LYS A 35 -19.02 -2.15 12.78
N ALA A 36 -18.74 -3.37 13.21
CA ALA A 36 -19.71 -4.25 13.83
C ALA A 36 -19.20 -4.88 15.12
N GLU A 37 -20.13 -5.09 16.05
CA GLU A 37 -19.95 -5.96 17.23
C GLU A 37 -20.19 -7.41 16.83
N ILE A 38 -19.31 -8.30 17.25
CA ILE A 38 -19.46 -9.74 17.04
C ILE A 38 -20.32 -10.31 18.18
N ILE A 39 -21.42 -10.97 17.82
CA ILE A 39 -22.33 -11.65 18.73
C ILE A 39 -22.06 -13.16 18.64
N SER A 40 -21.71 -13.77 19.77
CA SER A 40 -21.51 -15.22 19.87
C SER A 40 -22.85 -15.96 19.79
N ARG A 41 -22.90 -17.04 19.00
CA ARG A 41 -24.11 -17.88 18.81
C ARG A 41 -24.29 -18.99 19.87
N GLY A 42 -23.52 -18.98 20.96
CA GLY A 42 -23.57 -20.01 22.00
C GLY A 42 -23.43 -19.49 23.43
N THR A 43 -23.89 -20.30 24.40
CA THR A 43 -23.80 -20.05 25.85
C THR A 43 -22.40 -20.26 26.42
N GLU A 44 -21.52 -20.96 25.71
CA GLU A 44 -20.12 -21.05 26.07
C GLU A 44 -19.38 -19.82 25.53
N ARG A 45 -19.00 -18.92 26.44
CA ARG A 45 -18.01 -17.89 26.16
C ARG A 45 -16.71 -18.58 25.79
N VAL A 46 -16.48 -18.78 24.49
CA VAL A 46 -15.14 -19.01 23.99
C VAL A 46 -14.38 -17.71 24.29
N SER A 47 -13.57 -17.67 25.35
CA SER A 47 -12.81 -16.50 25.80
C SER A 47 -11.85 -15.92 24.75
N SER A 48 -11.75 -16.53 23.56
CA SER A 48 -10.94 -16.09 22.43
C SER A 48 -11.73 -15.52 21.25
N ALA A 49 -13.07 -15.39 21.34
CA ALA A 49 -13.84 -14.80 20.25
C ALA A 49 -13.50 -13.31 20.09
N PRO A 50 -13.24 -12.83 18.86
CA PRO A 50 -13.00 -11.42 18.61
C PRO A 50 -14.24 -10.60 18.99
N GLN A 51 -14.02 -9.39 19.52
CA GLN A 51 -15.11 -8.49 19.92
C GLN A 51 -15.68 -7.69 18.74
N TRP A 52 -14.83 -7.33 17.79
CA TRP A 52 -15.14 -6.38 16.72
C TRP A 52 -14.83 -6.96 15.35
N ALA A 53 -15.63 -6.56 14.36
CA ALA A 53 -15.38 -6.83 12.95
C ALA A 53 -15.54 -5.55 12.12
N VAL A 54 -14.93 -5.58 10.93
CA VAL A 54 -15.23 -4.66 9.84
C VAL A 54 -16.14 -5.38 8.84
N ILE A 55 -17.28 -4.79 8.52
CA ILE A 55 -18.17 -5.27 7.46
C ILE A 55 -17.90 -4.44 6.21
N LYS A 56 -17.45 -5.08 5.14
CA LYS A 56 -17.23 -4.44 3.83
C LYS A 56 -18.31 -4.93 2.86
N ILE A 57 -18.96 -3.97 2.21
CA ILE A 57 -20.12 -4.20 1.35
C ILE A 57 -19.88 -3.54 -0.01
N ALA A 58 -19.99 -4.32 -1.07
CA ALA A 58 -20.02 -3.79 -2.43
C ALA A 58 -21.41 -3.19 -2.73
N PRO A 59 -21.51 -1.97 -3.28
CA PRO A 59 -22.79 -1.35 -3.59
C PRO A 59 -23.61 -2.21 -4.57
N PRO A 60 -24.93 -2.37 -4.35
CA PRO A 60 -25.80 -3.05 -5.30
C PRO A 60 -25.76 -2.39 -6.67
N GLY A 61 -25.61 -3.19 -7.73
CA GLY A 61 -25.60 -2.69 -9.11
C GLY A 61 -24.27 -2.12 -9.59
N ASP A 62 -23.24 -2.00 -8.73
CA ASP A 62 -21.89 -1.64 -9.16
C ASP A 62 -21.10 -2.91 -9.54
N ALA A 63 -21.04 -3.19 -10.84
CA ALA A 63 -20.33 -4.36 -11.37
C ALA A 63 -18.83 -4.35 -11.04
N ASN A 64 -18.19 -3.18 -11.02
CA ASN A 64 -16.77 -3.06 -10.71
C ASN A 64 -16.51 -3.33 -9.22
N ALA A 65 -17.35 -2.78 -8.33
CA ALA A 65 -17.24 -3.05 -6.90
C ALA A 65 -17.48 -4.53 -6.57
N MET A 66 -18.44 -5.16 -7.26
CA MET A 66 -18.69 -6.61 -7.13
C MET A 66 -17.52 -7.45 -7.64
N GLU A 67 -16.88 -7.06 -8.75
CA GLU A 67 -15.68 -7.74 -9.24
C GLU A 67 -14.51 -7.59 -8.25
N ASN A 68 -14.27 -6.38 -7.74
CA ASN A 68 -13.26 -6.11 -6.71
C ASN A 68 -13.49 -6.95 -5.45
N MET A 69 -14.73 -7.02 -4.97
CA MET A 69 -15.13 -7.84 -3.83
C MET A 69 -14.86 -9.33 -4.08
N ASN A 70 -15.19 -9.82 -5.27
CA ASN A 70 -14.92 -11.21 -5.65
C ASN A 70 -13.42 -11.51 -5.70
N ARG A 71 -12.60 -10.59 -6.23
CA ARG A 71 -11.13 -10.71 -6.23
C ARG A 71 -10.59 -10.72 -4.81
N GLU A 72 -10.99 -9.76 -3.98
CA GLU A 72 -10.55 -9.67 -2.58
C GLU A 72 -10.85 -10.96 -1.80
N ARG A 73 -12.08 -11.49 -1.95
CA ARG A 73 -12.49 -12.77 -1.35
C ARG A 73 -11.62 -13.94 -1.81
N GLN A 74 -11.27 -13.98 -3.10
CA GLN A 74 -10.41 -15.03 -3.64
C GLN A 74 -8.99 -14.90 -3.11
N THR A 75 -8.45 -13.68 -3.03
CA THR A 75 -7.12 -13.42 -2.47
C THR A 75 -7.04 -13.83 -1.01
N TYR A 76 -8.04 -13.49 -0.19
CA TYR A 76 -8.10 -13.92 1.22
C TYR A 76 -8.19 -15.44 1.40
N ARG A 77 -8.64 -16.19 0.38
CA ARG A 77 -8.71 -17.66 0.39
C ARG A 77 -7.42 -18.34 -0.05
N LEU A 78 -6.43 -17.59 -0.55
CA LEU A 78 -5.13 -18.18 -0.90
C LEU A 78 -4.48 -18.74 0.39
N PRO A 79 -3.97 -19.99 0.40
CA PRO A 79 -3.41 -20.60 1.60
C PRO A 79 -2.35 -19.75 2.29
N GLY A 80 -1.44 -19.14 1.53
CA GLY A 80 -0.41 -18.25 2.06
C GLY A 80 -0.96 -16.97 2.69
N VAL A 81 -2.08 -16.44 2.17
CA VAL A 81 -2.73 -15.25 2.72
C VAL A 81 -3.51 -15.60 3.97
N ALA A 82 -4.33 -16.66 3.93
CA ALA A 82 -5.20 -17.08 5.03
C ALA A 82 -4.41 -17.53 6.28
N SER A 83 -3.23 -18.12 6.09
CA SER A 83 -2.39 -18.60 7.20
C SER A 83 -1.40 -17.57 7.74
N SER A 84 -1.15 -16.48 7.02
CA SER A 84 -0.12 -15.51 7.38
C SER A 84 -0.64 -14.41 8.31
N GLU A 85 0.18 -14.04 9.28
CA GLU A 85 -0.13 -12.97 10.24
C GLU A 85 -0.02 -11.58 9.63
N CYS A 86 0.66 -11.44 8.49
CA CYS A 86 0.86 -10.15 7.84
C CYS A 86 -0.36 -9.65 7.06
N PHE A 87 -1.41 -10.45 6.90
CA PHE A 87 -2.66 -10.04 6.27
C PHE A 87 -3.78 -9.94 7.29
N ARG A 88 -4.67 -8.95 7.11
CA ARG A 88 -5.93 -8.88 7.85
C ARG A 88 -6.72 -10.17 7.61
N ARG A 89 -7.29 -10.77 8.65
CA ARG A 89 -8.11 -11.98 8.48
C ARG A 89 -9.48 -11.66 7.89
N MET A 90 -9.98 -12.54 7.02
CA MET A 90 -11.40 -12.58 6.65
C MET A 90 -12.11 -13.56 7.58
N TYR A 91 -13.04 -13.05 8.38
CA TYR A 91 -13.81 -13.83 9.34
C TYR A 91 -14.93 -14.60 8.66
N ASP A 92 -15.73 -13.93 7.83
CA ASP A 92 -16.88 -14.55 7.16
C ASP A 92 -17.07 -13.98 5.75
N VAL A 93 -17.69 -14.80 4.91
CA VAL A 93 -18.42 -14.33 3.73
C VAL A 93 -19.91 -14.41 4.08
N ILE A 94 -20.55 -13.26 4.27
CA ILE A 94 -21.96 -13.17 4.65
C ILE A 94 -22.84 -13.44 3.42
N ASP A 95 -22.51 -12.81 2.30
CA ASP A 95 -23.18 -13.01 1.01
C ASP A 95 -22.21 -12.67 -0.14
N PRO A 96 -22.58 -12.78 -1.43
CA PRO A 96 -21.67 -12.48 -2.54
C PRO A 96 -21.10 -11.06 -2.57
N SER A 97 -21.79 -10.09 -1.96
CA SER A 97 -21.45 -8.66 -1.89
C SER A 97 -20.87 -8.21 -0.55
N THR A 98 -20.94 -9.07 0.48
CA THR A 98 -20.63 -8.71 1.87
C THR A 98 -19.63 -9.67 2.51
N ILE A 99 -18.55 -9.12 3.07
CA ILE A 99 -17.57 -9.85 3.87
C ILE A 99 -17.39 -9.23 5.25
N ALA A 100 -17.10 -10.08 6.23
CA ALA A 100 -16.65 -9.67 7.55
C ALA A 100 -15.14 -9.89 7.68
N LEU A 101 -14.45 -8.88 8.18
CA LEU A 101 -13.00 -8.82 8.28
C LEU A 101 -12.58 -8.49 9.72
N GLU A 102 -11.36 -8.87 10.07
CA GLU A 102 -10.73 -8.53 11.34
C GLU A 102 -10.69 -7.02 11.57
N TRP A 103 -11.07 -6.61 12.79
CA TRP A 103 -10.95 -5.23 13.22
C TRP A 103 -9.50 -4.88 13.52
N MET A 104 -9.09 -3.70 13.06
CA MET A 104 -7.81 -3.08 13.39
C MET A 104 -8.07 -1.64 13.84
N ASP A 105 -7.27 -1.12 14.79
CA ASP A 105 -7.57 0.12 15.50
C ASP A 105 -7.49 1.37 14.60
N THR A 106 -6.55 1.39 13.65
CA THR A 106 -6.30 2.53 12.75
C THR A 106 -5.52 2.09 11.50
N THR A 107 -5.23 3.03 10.59
CA THR A 107 -4.34 2.83 9.44
C THR A 107 -3.07 3.68 9.55
N LEU A 108 -2.01 3.34 8.81
CA LEU A 108 -0.81 4.19 8.74
C LEU A 108 -1.12 5.61 8.24
N ALA A 109 -2.12 5.76 7.38
CA ALA A 109 -2.54 7.07 6.86
C ALA A 109 -3.07 8.03 7.94
N GLU A 110 -3.64 7.48 9.02
CA GLU A 110 -4.22 8.26 10.12
C GLU A 110 -3.19 8.58 11.22
N VAL A 111 -2.09 7.82 11.27
CA VAL A 111 -1.01 8.03 12.23
C VAL A 111 -0.07 9.11 11.72
N LYS A 112 0.21 10.13 12.54
CA LYS A 112 1.23 11.14 12.22
C LYS A 112 2.61 10.63 12.59
N TYR A 113 3.57 10.80 11.69
CA TYR A 113 4.97 10.51 11.97
C TYR A 113 5.50 11.38 13.13
N LYS A 114 6.24 10.76 14.05
CA LYS A 114 7.01 11.42 15.11
C LYS A 114 8.37 10.74 15.27
N PRO A 115 9.46 11.48 15.51
CA PRO A 115 10.78 10.89 15.65
C PRO A 115 10.99 10.33 17.07
N ASP A 116 10.29 9.24 17.40
CA ASP A 116 10.37 8.58 18.71
C ASP A 116 10.47 7.04 18.62
N THR A 117 10.91 6.41 19.71
CA THR A 117 11.12 4.95 19.79
C THR A 117 9.86 4.16 19.43
N ARG A 118 8.68 4.65 19.81
CA ARG A 118 7.40 3.99 19.54
C ARG A 118 7.07 4.00 18.05
N THR A 119 7.37 5.10 17.37
CA THR A 119 7.24 5.23 15.91
C THR A 119 8.24 4.34 15.18
N TYR A 120 9.47 4.20 15.68
CA TYR A 120 10.45 3.28 15.09
C TYR A 120 10.05 1.82 15.28
N LEU A 121 9.45 1.46 16.42
CA LEU A 121 8.87 0.13 16.64
C LEU A 121 7.71 -0.12 15.65
N LEU A 122 6.87 0.88 15.40
CA LEU A 122 5.81 0.81 14.40
C LEU A 122 6.39 0.56 13.00
N ILE A 123 7.43 1.30 12.61
CA ILE A 123 8.10 1.12 11.32
C ILE A 123 8.67 -0.29 11.20
N LEU A 124 9.28 -0.83 12.27
CA LEU A 124 9.79 -2.19 12.26
C LEU A 124 8.68 -3.23 12.06
N SER A 125 7.58 -3.13 12.81
CA SER A 125 6.42 -4.02 12.64
C SER A 125 5.82 -3.92 11.25
N LEU A 126 5.71 -2.70 10.71
CA LEU A 126 5.26 -2.44 9.34
C LEU A 126 6.19 -3.10 8.32
N LEU A 127 7.50 -2.84 8.38
CA LEU A 127 8.46 -3.41 7.42
C LEU A 127 8.38 -4.93 7.40
N LYS A 128 8.34 -5.56 8.58
CA LYS A 128 8.20 -7.02 8.70
C LYS A 128 6.92 -7.53 8.03
N ALA A 129 5.77 -6.95 8.38
CA ALA A 129 4.49 -7.37 7.83
C ALA A 129 4.41 -7.16 6.31
N VAL A 130 4.76 -5.96 5.85
CA VAL A 130 4.61 -5.58 4.45
C VAL A 130 5.60 -6.34 3.57
N LEU A 131 6.87 -6.50 3.98
CA LEU A 131 7.83 -7.29 3.21
C LEU A 131 7.50 -8.79 3.20
N ALA A 132 7.00 -9.35 4.31
CA ALA A 132 6.49 -10.72 4.32
C ALA A 132 5.31 -10.88 3.36
N SER A 133 4.42 -9.88 3.31
CA SER A 133 3.31 -9.86 2.36
C SER A 133 3.79 -9.81 0.90
N CYS A 134 4.88 -9.10 0.60
CA CYS A 134 5.49 -9.07 -0.74
C CYS A 134 5.97 -10.46 -1.17
N ILE A 135 6.44 -11.29 -0.22
CA ILE A 135 6.88 -12.67 -0.50
C ILE A 135 5.65 -13.55 -0.74
N THR A 136 4.60 -13.42 0.07
CA THR A 136 3.38 -14.23 -0.10
C THR A 136 2.61 -13.87 -1.37
N LEU A 137 2.50 -12.58 -1.66
CA LEU A 137 1.83 -12.04 -2.84
C LEU A 137 2.85 -11.64 -3.88
N GLU A 138 3.87 -12.46 -4.11
CA GLU A 138 4.97 -12.18 -5.04
C GLU A 138 4.48 -11.75 -6.43
N SER A 139 3.20 -11.96 -6.76
CA SER A 139 2.54 -11.55 -7.99
C SER A 139 1.42 -10.47 -7.88
N TYR A 140 1.02 -9.94 -6.70
CA TYR A 140 -0.33 -9.35 -6.53
C TYR A 140 -0.52 -8.10 -5.67
N SER A 141 0.52 -7.38 -5.20
CA SER A 141 0.30 -6.31 -4.22
C SER A 141 0.50 -4.88 -4.73
N TYR A 142 -0.26 -3.96 -4.15
CA TYR A 142 -0.06 -2.51 -4.22
C TYR A 142 -0.15 -1.93 -2.81
N TYR A 143 0.89 -1.20 -2.41
CA TYR A 143 0.97 -0.64 -1.08
C TYR A 143 0.70 0.86 -1.10
N LYS A 144 -0.28 1.29 -0.29
CA LYS A 144 -0.52 2.67 0.13
C LYS A 144 -0.69 2.71 1.64
N PRO A 145 -0.43 3.85 2.33
CA PRO A 145 -0.57 3.94 3.78
C PRO A 145 -1.95 3.50 4.31
N ALA A 146 -3.03 3.80 3.58
CA ALA A 146 -4.39 3.39 3.95
C ALA A 146 -4.62 1.85 3.92
N ASN A 147 -3.76 1.09 3.23
CA ASN A 147 -3.85 -0.37 3.17
C ASN A 147 -3.03 -1.05 4.26
N ILE A 148 -2.30 -0.28 5.08
CA ILE A 148 -1.54 -0.79 6.22
C ILE A 148 -2.34 -0.52 7.49
N LEU A 149 -2.90 -1.58 8.06
CA LEU A 149 -3.70 -1.54 9.27
C LEU A 149 -2.85 -1.77 10.50
N LEU A 150 -3.18 -1.07 11.58
CA LEU A 150 -2.40 -1.04 12.80
C LEU A 150 -3.31 -1.26 14.01
N SER A 151 -2.83 -2.05 14.97
CA SER A 151 -3.46 -2.23 16.29
C SER A 151 -2.42 -2.24 17.39
N GLY A 152 -2.87 -1.93 18.61
CA GLY A 152 -1.99 -1.98 19.79
C GLY A 152 -0.88 -0.92 19.76
N ILE A 153 -1.06 0.17 18.99
CA ILE A 153 -0.10 1.28 18.98
C ILE A 153 0.04 1.83 20.40
N GLU A 154 -1.08 2.12 21.08
CA GLU A 154 -1.10 2.70 22.45
C GLU A 154 -0.49 1.81 23.53
N THR A 155 -0.47 0.50 23.31
CA THR A 155 0.06 -0.46 24.28
C THR A 155 1.52 -0.86 24.00
N GLY A 156 2.11 -0.37 22.91
CA GLY A 156 3.43 -0.77 22.44
C GLY A 156 3.49 -2.18 21.84
N ARG A 157 2.38 -2.94 21.85
CA ARG A 157 2.27 -4.26 21.22
C ARG A 157 1.76 -4.12 19.79
N ILE A 158 2.58 -3.48 18.96
CA ILE A 158 2.17 -3.03 17.63
C ILE A 158 2.03 -4.22 16.68
N THR A 159 0.81 -4.40 16.18
CA THR A 159 0.50 -5.35 15.10
C THR A 159 0.25 -4.55 13.83
N ALA A 160 0.99 -4.86 12.76
CA ALA A 160 0.79 -4.30 11.43
C ALA A 160 0.31 -5.38 10.46
N LYS A 161 -0.70 -5.07 9.64
CA LYS A 161 -1.27 -6.00 8.66
C LYS A 161 -1.62 -5.30 7.36
N VAL A 162 -1.52 -6.02 6.26
CA VAL A 162 -1.92 -5.58 4.93
C VAL A 162 -3.38 -5.92 4.69
N ALA A 163 -4.09 -4.98 4.07
CA ALA A 163 -5.50 -5.08 3.73
C ALA A 163 -5.78 -4.62 2.29
N ASP A 164 -7.06 -4.65 1.92
CA ASP A 164 -7.61 -4.22 0.63
C ASP A 164 -7.00 -4.98 -0.57
N LEU A 165 -7.14 -6.30 -0.52
CA LEU A 165 -6.54 -7.24 -1.47
C LEU A 165 -7.35 -7.40 -2.77
N GLY A 166 -8.31 -6.51 -3.03
CA GLY A 166 -9.20 -6.54 -4.19
C GLY A 166 -8.73 -5.69 -5.38
N LEU A 167 -7.78 -4.78 -5.14
CA LEU A 167 -7.24 -3.88 -6.16
C LEU A 167 -6.15 -4.58 -6.98
N GLY A 168 -6.54 -5.20 -8.10
CA GLY A 168 -5.70 -5.22 -9.29
C GLY A 168 -6.13 -4.02 -10.11
N GLU A 169 -5.36 -2.93 -10.13
CA GLU A 169 -5.75 -1.75 -10.91
C GLU A 169 -6.02 -2.19 -12.35
N GLN A 170 -7.26 -1.99 -12.79
CA GLN A 170 -7.64 -2.08 -14.18
C GLN A 170 -6.63 -1.23 -14.94
N ALA A 171 -5.92 -1.85 -15.88
CA ALA A 171 -5.09 -1.13 -16.82
C ALA A 171 -5.95 -0.07 -17.52
N ALA A 172 -5.92 1.16 -17.00
CA ALA A 172 -6.49 2.32 -17.65
C ALA A 172 -5.56 2.68 -18.82
N ILE A 173 -5.59 1.86 -19.86
CA ILE A 173 -5.17 2.25 -21.20
C ILE A 173 -6.34 1.93 -22.13
N HIS A 174 -7.12 2.99 -22.39
CA HIS A 174 -7.99 3.16 -23.56
C HIS A 174 -9.00 2.05 -23.87
N GLY A 175 -10.23 2.25 -23.40
CA GLY A 175 -11.44 2.01 -24.20
C GLY A 175 -11.73 0.61 -24.73
N LYS A 176 -10.97 -0.42 -24.34
CA LYS A 176 -11.29 -1.81 -24.68
C LYS A 176 -11.90 -2.49 -23.47
N HIS A 177 -13.15 -2.91 -23.65
CA HIS A 177 -13.80 -3.92 -22.83
C HIS A 177 -12.94 -5.19 -22.80
N PHE A 178 -12.07 -5.32 -21.79
CA PHE A 178 -11.38 -6.58 -21.50
C PHE A 178 -12.29 -7.44 -20.63
N ILE A 179 -13.39 -7.90 -21.23
CA ILE A 179 -14.22 -8.97 -20.66
C ILE A 179 -13.40 -10.26 -20.80
N ASN A 180 -13.13 -10.95 -19.69
CA ASN A 180 -12.40 -12.23 -19.58
C ASN A 180 -10.85 -12.19 -19.48
N MET A 181 -10.26 -11.27 -18.72
CA MET A 181 -8.91 -11.52 -18.17
C MET A 181 -8.97 -12.53 -17.00
N PRO A 182 -7.92 -13.34 -16.77
CA PRO A 182 -7.87 -14.24 -15.61
C PRO A 182 -8.08 -13.43 -14.32
N LYS A 183 -8.82 -14.03 -13.38
CA LYS A 183 -9.34 -13.44 -12.12
C LYS A 183 -8.27 -12.86 -11.17
N VAL A 184 -7.00 -12.95 -11.58
CA VAL A 184 -5.78 -12.70 -10.84
C VAL A 184 -4.74 -12.28 -11.88
N VAL A 185 -4.32 -11.01 -11.92
CA VAL A 185 -3.40 -10.49 -12.97
C VAL A 185 -1.95 -10.77 -12.57
N PRO A 186 -1.18 -11.54 -13.36
CA PRO A 186 0.23 -11.83 -13.05
C PRO A 186 1.12 -10.58 -13.14
N ILE A 187 2.25 -10.58 -12.41
CA ILE A 187 3.37 -9.66 -12.65
C ILE A 187 3.78 -9.66 -14.12
N GLY A 188 4.24 -8.51 -14.61
CA GLY A 188 4.59 -8.33 -16.02
C GLY A 188 3.46 -7.72 -16.87
N ASN A 189 2.22 -7.72 -16.36
CA ASN A 189 1.05 -7.23 -17.08
C ASN A 189 0.40 -5.97 -16.46
N LEU A 190 0.90 -5.54 -15.30
CA LEU A 190 0.34 -4.42 -14.54
C LEU A 190 1.21 -3.17 -14.73
N PHE A 191 0.78 -2.33 -15.66
CA PHE A 191 1.40 -1.04 -15.94
C PHE A 191 0.74 0.04 -15.09
N ASN A 192 1.53 0.99 -14.57
CA ASN A 192 1.08 2.15 -13.81
C ASN A 192 0.28 1.86 -12.53
N ALA A 193 0.25 0.62 -12.07
CA ALA A 193 -0.66 0.22 -10.99
C ALA A 193 -0.19 0.62 -9.57
N GLN A 194 1.05 1.10 -9.44
CA GLN A 194 1.52 1.74 -8.21
C GLN A 194 1.07 3.21 -8.17
N PRO A 195 0.57 3.72 -7.02
CA PRO A 195 0.29 5.14 -6.85
C PRO A 195 1.53 5.99 -7.11
N TYR A 196 1.38 7.20 -7.63
CA TYR A 196 2.51 8.05 -8.03
C TYR A 196 3.61 8.21 -6.98
N GLY A 197 3.26 8.37 -5.70
CA GLY A 197 4.23 8.52 -4.61
C GLY A 197 5.02 7.24 -4.28
N MET A 198 4.49 6.08 -4.67
CA MET A 198 5.07 4.76 -4.41
C MET A 198 5.55 4.07 -5.69
N ARG A 199 5.37 4.71 -6.85
CA ARG A 199 5.68 4.13 -8.14
C ARG A 199 7.19 4.07 -8.37
N ALA A 200 7.66 2.88 -8.72
CA ALA A 200 9.07 2.64 -8.95
C ALA A 200 9.57 3.30 -10.24
N PRO A 201 10.86 3.64 -10.34
CA PRO A 201 11.40 4.37 -11.49
C PRO A 201 11.21 3.61 -12.81
N GLU A 202 11.40 2.28 -12.81
CA GLU A 202 11.19 1.44 -13.98
C GLU A 202 9.72 1.42 -14.44
N VAL A 203 8.78 1.54 -13.50
CA VAL A 203 7.34 1.54 -13.79
C VAL A 203 6.92 2.84 -14.45
N PHE A 204 7.47 3.98 -14.02
CA PHE A 204 7.33 5.24 -14.75
C PHE A 204 7.86 5.16 -16.18
N LEU A 205 8.91 4.36 -16.42
CA LEU A 205 9.46 4.12 -17.75
C LEU A 205 8.69 3.07 -18.56
N GLY A 206 7.47 2.74 -18.14
CA GLY A 206 6.58 1.85 -18.88
C GLY A 206 6.87 0.36 -18.69
N HIS A 207 7.70 -0.03 -17.73
CA HIS A 207 7.82 -1.43 -17.34
C HIS A 207 6.66 -1.83 -16.44
N ALA A 208 6.27 -3.09 -16.50
CA ALA A 208 5.29 -3.61 -15.55
C ALA A 208 5.87 -3.70 -14.14
N CYS A 209 4.99 -3.66 -13.14
CA CYS A 209 5.38 -3.86 -11.75
C CYS A 209 6.01 -5.26 -11.58
N SER A 210 7.14 -5.30 -10.89
CA SER A 210 7.89 -6.52 -10.51
C SER A 210 7.95 -6.68 -8.99
N ALA A 211 8.39 -7.84 -8.50
CA ALA A 211 8.60 -8.06 -7.06
C ALA A 211 9.56 -7.01 -6.46
N LYS A 212 10.58 -6.58 -7.22
CA LYS A 212 11.48 -5.51 -6.80
C LYS A 212 10.83 -4.12 -6.83
N SER A 213 9.91 -3.85 -7.75
CA SER A 213 9.12 -2.62 -7.72
C SER A 213 8.28 -2.49 -6.45
N GLN A 214 7.87 -3.62 -5.85
CA GLN A 214 7.16 -3.60 -4.57
C GLN A 214 8.07 -3.20 -3.41
N VAL A 215 9.32 -3.69 -3.38
CA VAL A 215 10.32 -3.26 -2.39
C VAL A 215 10.52 -1.74 -2.43
N TRP A 216 10.56 -1.15 -3.62
CA TRP A 216 10.57 0.31 -3.77
C TRP A 216 9.30 0.94 -3.20
N ALA A 217 8.11 0.43 -3.56
CA ALA A 217 6.85 0.97 -3.08
C ALA A 217 6.74 0.99 -1.55
N VAL A 218 7.24 -0.04 -0.87
CA VAL A 218 7.27 -0.09 0.61
C VAL A 218 8.13 1.03 1.19
N ALA A 219 9.35 1.20 0.68
CA ALA A 219 10.25 2.24 1.18
C ALA A 219 9.78 3.64 0.79
N ALA A 220 9.23 3.82 -0.41
CA ALA A 220 8.66 5.07 -0.87
C ALA A 220 7.41 5.45 -0.06
N MET A 221 6.61 4.47 0.34
CA MET A 221 5.48 4.67 1.26
C MET A 221 5.94 5.21 2.61
N LEU A 222 6.96 4.59 3.21
CA LEU A 222 7.55 5.08 4.47
C LEU A 222 8.14 6.48 4.31
N LEU A 223 8.88 6.72 3.22
CA LEU A 223 9.46 8.03 2.93
C LEU A 223 8.37 9.11 2.79
N CYS A 224 7.30 8.84 2.03
CA CYS A 224 6.18 9.78 1.91
C CYS A 224 5.45 10.01 3.24
N TRP A 225 5.39 9.00 4.11
CA TRP A 225 4.78 9.15 5.43
C TRP A 225 5.64 9.99 6.38
N ILE A 226 6.96 9.79 6.35
CA ILE A 226 7.94 10.55 7.14
C ILE A 226 8.04 12.00 6.64
N LYS A 227 8.06 12.19 5.31
CA LYS A 227 8.22 13.48 4.65
C LYS A 227 7.21 13.61 3.51
N PRO A 228 5.98 14.07 3.80
CA PRO A 228 4.95 14.25 2.79
C PRO A 228 5.40 15.13 1.62
N GLY A 229 5.00 14.75 0.41
CA GLY A 229 5.27 15.49 -0.81
C GLY A 229 6.66 15.31 -1.43
N VAL A 230 7.58 14.61 -0.78
CA VAL A 230 8.94 14.38 -1.32
C VAL A 230 8.95 13.54 -2.60
N LEU A 231 7.94 12.69 -2.78
CA LEU A 231 7.71 11.87 -3.97
C LEU A 231 6.27 12.05 -4.48
N GLY A 232 6.04 11.64 -5.72
CA GLY A 232 4.72 11.68 -6.36
C GLY A 232 4.27 13.07 -6.77
N VAL A 233 2.95 13.24 -6.88
CA VAL A 233 2.34 14.38 -7.58
C VAL A 233 2.11 15.60 -6.71
N TRP A 234 2.47 15.56 -5.42
CA TRP A 234 1.92 16.46 -4.40
C TRP A 234 1.71 17.92 -4.85
N ASP A 235 2.70 18.77 -4.88
CA ASP A 235 2.70 20.15 -5.38
C ASP A 235 2.69 20.28 -6.93
N SER A 236 2.19 19.30 -7.68
CA SER A 236 2.14 19.36 -9.14
C SER A 236 1.17 20.45 -9.59
N PRO A 237 1.58 21.37 -10.49
CA PRO A 237 0.73 22.48 -10.91
C PRO A 237 -0.40 22.05 -11.85
N HIS A 238 -0.29 20.87 -12.48
CA HIS A 238 -1.30 20.40 -13.42
C HIS A 238 -1.33 18.86 -13.56
N PRO A 239 -2.50 18.21 -13.64
CA PRO A 239 -2.62 16.75 -13.77
C PRO A 239 -1.85 16.14 -14.95
N LEU A 240 -1.77 16.86 -16.08
CA LEU A 240 -1.00 16.40 -17.26
C LEU A 240 0.51 16.31 -17.01
N LEU A 241 1.02 16.97 -15.98
CA LEU A 241 2.43 16.94 -15.60
C LEU A 241 2.72 15.91 -14.52
N ASN A 242 1.73 15.21 -13.98
CA ASN A 242 1.89 14.34 -12.82
C ASN A 242 2.97 13.26 -12.98
N GLU A 243 3.05 12.63 -14.15
CA GLU A 243 4.11 11.65 -14.46
C GLU A 243 5.48 12.32 -14.51
N ALA A 244 5.61 13.39 -15.30
CA ALA A 244 6.86 14.13 -15.46
C ALA A 244 7.37 14.72 -14.14
N TRP A 245 6.46 15.28 -13.34
CA TRP A 245 6.72 15.84 -12.02
C TRP A 245 7.22 14.79 -11.04
N SER A 246 6.55 13.63 -10.98
CA SER A 246 6.97 12.52 -10.13
C SER A 246 8.36 11.98 -10.53
N MET A 247 8.60 11.82 -11.84
CA MET A 247 9.92 11.43 -12.34
C MET A 247 11.00 12.48 -12.02
N ALA A 248 10.68 13.76 -12.15
CA ALA A 248 11.61 14.83 -11.81
C ALA A 248 12.00 14.78 -10.33
N LYS A 249 11.05 14.56 -9.40
CA LYS A 249 11.35 14.39 -7.97
C LYS A 249 12.27 13.19 -7.70
N ILE A 250 12.02 12.04 -8.33
CA ILE A 250 12.91 10.88 -8.22
C ILE A 250 14.30 11.23 -8.77
N LYS A 251 14.40 11.94 -9.90
CA LYS A 251 15.67 12.38 -10.48
C LYS A 251 16.45 13.33 -9.55
N ARG A 252 15.76 14.20 -8.81
CA ARG A 252 16.36 15.09 -7.80
C ARG A 252 16.92 14.31 -6.62
N LEU A 253 16.14 13.38 -6.06
CA LEU A 253 16.55 12.53 -4.94
C LEU A 253 17.66 11.54 -5.33
N PHE A 254 17.61 11.02 -6.55
CA PHE A 254 18.56 10.04 -7.08
C PHE A 254 19.21 10.57 -8.37
N PRO A 255 20.20 11.49 -8.27
CA PRO A 255 20.81 12.10 -9.44
C PRO A 255 21.46 11.12 -10.41
N LEU A 256 21.89 9.95 -9.91
CA LEU A 256 22.47 8.87 -10.71
C LEU A 256 21.43 8.05 -11.49
N TRP A 257 20.13 8.20 -11.20
CA TRP A 257 19.09 7.57 -12.00
C TRP A 257 19.07 8.18 -13.40
N ASN A 258 19.33 7.35 -14.41
CA ASN A 258 19.44 7.81 -15.78
C ASN A 258 18.06 7.71 -16.46
N LEU A 259 17.48 8.88 -16.76
CA LEU A 259 16.31 8.94 -17.62
C LEU A 259 16.74 8.61 -19.06
N PRO A 260 16.03 7.71 -19.76
CA PRO A 260 16.39 7.33 -21.11
C PRO A 260 16.31 8.54 -22.05
N GLY A 261 17.21 8.59 -23.02
CA GLY A 261 17.13 9.59 -24.09
C GLY A 261 15.89 9.37 -24.98
N PRO A 262 15.46 10.38 -25.74
CA PRO A 262 14.23 10.36 -26.53
C PRO A 262 14.13 9.24 -27.58
N ASP A 263 15.26 8.65 -27.96
CA ASP A 263 15.35 7.61 -28.99
C ASP A 263 15.20 6.20 -28.40
N LYS A 264 15.20 6.08 -27.07
CA LYS A 264 15.07 4.81 -26.34
C LYS A 264 13.66 4.57 -25.80
N VAL A 265 12.70 5.44 -26.16
CA VAL A 265 11.32 5.42 -25.67
C VAL A 265 10.37 5.38 -26.86
N GLU A 266 9.67 4.25 -27.05
CA GLU A 266 8.81 4.04 -28.22
C GLU A 266 7.47 4.78 -28.15
N ARG A 267 6.91 4.97 -26.95
CA ARG A 267 5.59 5.61 -26.78
C ARG A 267 5.72 7.13 -26.73
N HIS A 268 5.04 7.83 -27.64
CA HIS A 268 5.07 9.30 -27.72
C HIS A 268 4.72 10.01 -26.40
N SER A 269 3.70 9.53 -25.67
CA SER A 269 3.31 10.11 -24.38
C SER A 269 4.41 9.96 -23.32
N LEU A 270 5.04 8.79 -23.25
CA LEU A 270 6.13 8.52 -22.32
C LEU A 270 7.38 9.35 -22.69
N LYS A 271 7.67 9.49 -23.98
CA LYS A 271 8.77 10.34 -24.47
C LYS A 271 8.59 11.79 -24.00
N ALA A 272 7.40 12.36 -24.22
CA ALA A 272 7.09 13.71 -23.75
C ALA A 272 7.20 13.85 -22.23
N ALA A 273 6.74 12.85 -21.46
CA ALA A 273 6.83 12.86 -20.00
C ALA A 273 8.30 12.80 -19.51
N VAL A 274 9.15 11.98 -20.15
CA VAL A 274 10.58 11.88 -19.82
C VAL A 274 11.33 13.17 -20.16
N GLU A 275 11.10 13.73 -21.34
CA GLU A 275 11.69 15.02 -21.75
C GLU A 275 11.28 16.13 -20.78
N SER A 276 10.00 16.19 -20.43
CA SER A 276 9.47 17.14 -19.45
C SER A 276 10.11 16.93 -18.09
N ALA A 277 10.24 15.69 -17.60
CA ALA A 277 10.88 15.40 -16.32
C ALA A 277 12.33 15.91 -16.23
N VAL A 278 13.09 15.75 -17.33
CA VAL A 278 14.47 16.27 -17.41
C VAL A 278 14.49 17.79 -17.30
N CYS A 279 13.66 18.48 -18.08
CA CYS A 279 13.55 19.94 -18.05
C CYS A 279 13.09 20.45 -16.67
N LEU A 280 11.98 19.91 -16.16
CA LEU A 280 11.41 20.27 -14.86
C LEU A 280 12.43 20.09 -13.71
N SER A 281 13.19 19.00 -13.71
CA SER A 281 14.21 18.75 -12.68
C SER A 281 15.38 19.74 -12.66
N LYS A 282 15.54 20.51 -13.75
CA LYS A 282 16.62 21.50 -13.91
C LYS A 282 16.14 22.93 -13.82
N GLU A 283 14.89 23.22 -14.16
CA GLU A 283 14.44 24.60 -14.37
C GLU A 283 13.41 25.07 -13.35
N VAL A 284 12.70 24.15 -12.69
CA VAL A 284 11.63 24.50 -11.74
C VAL A 284 12.19 24.66 -10.32
N PRO A 285 12.14 25.86 -9.72
CA PRO A 285 12.71 26.13 -8.40
C PRO A 285 12.21 25.18 -7.29
N GLU A 286 10.92 24.86 -7.30
CA GLU A 286 10.28 23.97 -6.32
C GLU A 286 10.88 22.57 -6.37
N LEU A 287 11.17 22.07 -7.58
CA LEU A 287 11.84 20.78 -7.76
C LEU A 287 13.34 20.86 -7.46
N GLN A 288 14.00 21.98 -7.79
CA GLN A 288 15.39 22.20 -7.44
C GLN A 288 15.65 22.22 -5.93
N ALA A 289 14.66 22.66 -5.14
CA ALA A 289 14.72 22.66 -3.68
C ALA A 289 14.83 21.25 -3.07
N ILE A 290 14.44 20.22 -3.82
CA ILE A 290 14.66 18.82 -3.46
C ILE A 290 16.15 18.50 -3.70
N SER A 291 16.82 18.13 -2.61
CA SER A 291 18.22 17.74 -2.59
C SER A 291 18.38 16.25 -2.90
N ALA A 292 19.63 15.80 -3.07
CA ALA A 292 19.90 14.37 -3.16
C ALA A 292 19.48 13.65 -1.87
N PHE A 293 19.20 12.35 -1.96
CA PHE A 293 18.63 11.55 -0.87
C PHE A 293 19.28 11.81 0.50
N ASP A 294 20.61 11.72 0.60
CA ASP A 294 21.31 11.87 1.89
C ASP A 294 21.11 13.26 2.51
N ASP A 295 21.19 14.31 1.70
CA ASP A 295 21.01 15.70 2.12
C ASP A 295 19.54 15.99 2.46
N GLU A 296 18.61 15.44 1.67
CA GLU A 296 17.17 15.61 1.91
C GLU A 296 16.75 15.00 3.26
N PHE A 297 17.42 13.92 3.66
CA PHE A 297 17.23 13.25 4.93
C PHE A 297 17.99 13.87 6.10
N GLN A 298 18.86 14.86 5.88
CA GLN A 298 19.33 15.74 6.96
C GLN A 298 18.24 16.73 7.39
N LYS A 299 17.26 17.01 6.53
CA LYS A 299 16.14 17.91 6.81
C LYS A 299 15.02 17.25 7.65
N VAL A 300 15.17 15.98 8.01
CA VAL A 300 14.21 15.23 8.82
C VAL A 300 14.94 14.52 9.94
N GLU A 301 14.40 14.60 11.15
CA GLU A 301 14.93 13.92 12.33
C GLU A 301 14.65 12.42 12.24
N ILE A 302 15.54 11.65 11.60
CA ILE A 302 15.45 10.20 11.61
C ILE A 302 16.80 9.54 11.98
N PRO A 303 16.79 8.39 12.67
CA PRO A 303 18.00 7.70 13.08
C PRO A 303 18.71 7.10 11.86
N GLN A 304 20.03 6.93 11.99
CA GLN A 304 20.86 6.42 10.89
C GLN A 304 20.39 5.04 10.40
N GLN A 305 19.96 4.17 11.32
CA GLN A 305 19.45 2.83 11.00
C GLN A 305 18.22 2.88 10.08
N LEU A 306 17.35 3.88 10.26
CA LEU A 306 16.20 4.08 9.37
C LEU A 306 16.62 4.66 8.02
N LYS A 307 17.65 5.53 7.98
CA LYS A 307 18.24 6.01 6.71
C LYS A 307 18.84 4.85 5.92
N ASP A 308 19.59 3.98 6.60
CA ASP A 308 20.31 2.87 5.98
C ASP A 308 19.36 1.85 5.33
N ILE A 309 18.30 1.45 6.04
CA ILE A 309 17.29 0.54 5.47
C ILE A 309 16.54 1.18 4.29
N LEU A 310 16.19 2.47 4.37
CA LEU A 310 15.55 3.17 3.25
C LEU A 310 16.49 3.28 2.05
N ARG A 311 17.78 3.56 2.26
CA ARG A 311 18.81 3.59 1.21
C ARG A 311 18.96 2.22 0.55
N PHE A 312 18.96 1.15 1.36
CA PHE A 312 19.08 -0.22 0.88
C PHE A 312 17.91 -0.62 -0.04
N MET A 313 16.69 -0.13 0.26
CA MET A 313 15.48 -0.46 -0.51
C MET A 313 15.23 0.49 -1.70
N LEU A 314 15.52 1.79 -1.56
CA LEU A 314 15.28 2.83 -2.58
C LEU A 314 16.40 2.91 -3.62
N VAL A 315 16.69 1.77 -4.24
CA VAL A 315 17.64 1.68 -5.35
C VAL A 315 16.92 1.88 -6.67
N ALA A 316 17.25 2.93 -7.40
CA ALA A 316 16.56 3.29 -8.64
C ALA A 316 16.75 2.24 -9.76
N ASP A 317 17.91 1.59 -9.79
CA ASP A 317 18.19 0.47 -10.68
C ASP A 317 17.56 -0.83 -10.13
N PRO A 318 16.51 -1.38 -10.76
CA PRO A 318 15.84 -2.58 -10.26
C PRO A 318 16.76 -3.81 -10.27
N SER A 319 17.81 -3.87 -11.10
CA SER A 319 18.74 -5.01 -11.09
C SER A 319 19.53 -5.08 -9.79
N LYS A 320 19.85 -3.92 -9.19
CA LYS A 320 20.61 -3.78 -7.94
C LYS A 320 19.74 -3.73 -6.70
N ARG A 321 18.43 -3.47 -6.84
CA ARG A 321 17.49 -3.43 -5.71
C ARG A 321 17.35 -4.81 -5.05
N PRO A 322 17.33 -4.91 -3.71
CA PRO A 322 17.16 -6.19 -3.03
C PRO A 322 15.76 -6.77 -3.25
N SER A 323 15.60 -8.08 -3.04
CA SER A 323 14.29 -8.70 -2.91
C SER A 323 13.71 -8.46 -1.50
N ALA A 324 12.40 -8.64 -1.33
CA ALA A 324 11.77 -8.53 -0.02
C ALA A 324 12.36 -9.52 1.01
N SER A 325 12.66 -10.76 0.56
CA SER A 325 13.33 -11.77 1.40
C SER A 325 14.73 -11.33 1.84
N SER A 326 15.53 -10.74 0.95
CA SER A 326 16.84 -10.21 1.29
C SER A 326 16.77 -9.07 2.31
N VAL A 327 15.76 -8.19 2.20
CA VAL A 327 15.56 -7.09 3.17
C VAL A 327 15.19 -7.63 4.56
N LEU A 328 14.33 -8.65 4.64
CA LEU A 328 13.90 -9.22 5.92
C LEU A 328 15.03 -9.85 6.75
N VAL A 329 16.11 -10.28 6.09
CA VAL A 329 17.28 -10.90 6.74
C VAL A 329 18.51 -9.99 6.73
N SER A 330 18.35 -8.71 6.34
CA SER A 330 19.47 -7.81 6.14
C SER A 330 20.02 -7.24 7.45
N SER A 331 21.30 -6.85 7.43
CA SER A 331 21.93 -6.16 8.55
C SER A 331 21.27 -4.84 8.88
N GLU A 332 20.74 -4.13 7.89
CA GLU A 332 20.06 -2.84 8.05
C GLU A 332 18.75 -2.99 8.83
N LEU A 333 17.94 -4.02 8.53
CA LEU A 333 16.71 -4.28 9.28
C LEU A 333 17.02 -4.75 10.71
N GLN A 334 18.08 -5.56 10.88
CA GLN A 334 18.54 -5.98 12.19
C GLN A 334 19.06 -4.79 13.02
N ALA A 335 19.77 -3.85 12.40
CA ALA A 335 20.24 -2.63 13.06
C ALA A 335 19.06 -1.77 13.54
N LEU A 336 18.00 -1.62 12.72
CA LEU A 336 16.77 -0.95 13.15
C LEU A 336 16.08 -1.70 14.29
N ALA A 337 16.05 -3.03 14.27
CA ALA A 337 15.50 -3.83 15.36
C ALA A 337 16.27 -3.61 16.67
N ASN A 338 17.60 -3.55 16.59
CA ASN A 338 18.44 -3.29 17.76
C ASN A 338 18.21 -1.89 18.34
N LEU A 339 17.87 -0.89 17.51
CA LEU A 339 17.57 0.47 17.98
C LEU A 339 16.33 0.52 18.89
N VAL A 340 15.31 -0.31 18.61
CA VAL A 340 14.00 -0.24 19.29
C VAL A 340 13.84 -1.24 20.43
N ASN A 341 14.81 -2.15 20.60
CA ASN A 341 14.86 -3.13 21.69
C ASN A 341 15.67 -2.64 22.90
N ILE A 342 16.02 -1.34 22.96
CA ILE A 342 16.79 -0.71 24.04
C ILE A 342 15.85 -0.21 25.14
#